data_AF-A0A3D0IHW5-F1
#
_entry.id   AF-A0A3D0IHW5-F1
#
_cell.length_a   1.000
_cell.length_b   1.000
_cell.length_c   1.000
_cell.angle_alpha   90.00
_cell.angle_beta   90.00
_cell.angle_gamma   90.00
#
_symmetry.space_group_name_H-M   'P 1'
#
loop_
_entity.id
_entity.type
_entity.pdbx_description
1 polymer ?
#
loop_
_entity_poly.entity_id
_entity_poly.type
_entity_poly.pdbx_seq_one_letter_code
_entity_poly.pdbx_strand_id
1 'polypeptide(L)'
;FPTANIRIPEQKMIPKFGVYASAYLLDGKMYPGITNIGMRPTVNKEDTTPLTETMIFDGHYQLYGTTGTVMLLKFLRPETQFTSVDELQAQMKKDQEAARQYHRSRQIPVRFEGYV
;
A
#
# COMPACT_ATOMS: atom_id res chain seq x y z
N PHE A 1 -12.06 -1.21 5.91
CA PHE A 1 -11.22 -1.41 4.71
C PHE A 1 -10.34 -2.62 4.99
N PRO A 2 -10.50 -3.75 4.28
CA PRO A 2 -9.60 -4.89 4.46
C PRO A 2 -8.22 -4.51 3.92
N THR A 3 -7.19 -4.52 4.78
CA THR A 3 -5.81 -4.21 4.41
C THR A 3 -4.93 -5.42 4.72
N ALA A 4 -3.97 -5.67 3.84
CA ALA A 4 -2.90 -6.62 4.10
C ALA A 4 -1.75 -5.87 4.80
N ASN A 5 -1.45 -6.30 6.02
CA ASN A 5 -0.27 -5.86 6.76
C ASN A 5 0.94 -6.64 6.24
N ILE A 6 1.86 -5.95 5.57
CA ILE A 6 3.03 -6.58 4.96
C ILE A 6 4.26 -6.09 5.72
N ARG A 7 4.98 -7.05 6.33
CA ARG A 7 6.25 -6.77 7.01
C ARG A 7 7.32 -6.54 5.96
N ILE A 8 8.03 -5.42 6.07
CA ILE A 8 9.21 -5.17 5.25
C ILE A 8 10.36 -6.02 5.84
N PRO A 9 11.07 -6.83 5.04
CA PRO A 9 12.29 -7.51 5.49
C PRO A 9 13.34 -6.50 5.94
N GLU A 10 14.06 -6.79 7.03
CA GLU A 10 15.02 -5.87 7.66
C GLU A 10 16.17 -5.46 6.73
N GLN A 11 16.47 -6.27 5.72
CA GLN A 11 17.54 -6.03 4.76
C GLN A 11 17.12 -5.09 3.62
N LYS A 12 15.85 -4.64 3.56
CA LYS A 12 15.37 -3.74 2.50
C LYS A 12 15.46 -2.27 2.93
N MET A 13 15.92 -1.43 2.00
CA MET A 13 15.78 0.02 2.16
C MET A 13 14.31 0.40 2.19
N ILE A 14 13.95 1.23 3.16
CA ILE A 14 12.57 1.71 3.34
C ILE A 14 12.38 2.94 2.46
N PRO A 15 11.38 2.94 1.56
CA PRO A 15 11.00 4.13 0.81
C PRO A 15 10.52 5.25 1.74
N LYS A 16 10.39 6.46 1.20
CA LYS A 16 9.83 7.59 1.94
C LYS A 16 8.49 7.23 2.59
N PHE A 17 8.28 7.58 3.85
CA PHE A 17 7.00 7.39 4.51
C PHE A 17 5.88 8.19 3.85
N GLY A 18 4.73 7.56 3.70
CA GLY A 18 3.54 8.15 3.09
C GLY A 18 2.74 7.16 2.27
N VAL A 19 1.85 7.73 1.46
CA VAL A 19 0.85 6.99 0.70
C VAL A 19 1.26 6.90 -0.76
N TYR A 20 1.12 5.70 -1.33
CA TYR A 20 1.49 5.37 -2.69
C TYR A 20 0.31 4.74 -3.42
N ALA A 21 0.11 5.10 -4.70
CA ALA A 21 -0.54 4.18 -5.62
C ALA A 21 0.41 3.00 -5.85
N SER A 22 -0.10 1.79 -5.66
CA SER A 22 0.70 0.57 -5.67
C SER A 22 0.02 -0.53 -6.48
N ALA A 23 0.74 -1.60 -6.75
CA ALA A 23 0.18 -2.85 -7.22
C ALA A 23 0.69 -4.00 -6.37
N TYR A 24 -0.15 -5.02 -6.18
CA TYR A 24 0.24 -6.28 -5.57
C TYR A 24 0.50 -7.30 -6.69
N LEU A 25 1.70 -7.86 -6.73
CA LEU A 25 2.07 -8.93 -7.64
C LEU A 25 1.96 -10.27 -6.90
N LEU A 26 1.06 -11.12 -7.38
CA LEU A 26 0.83 -12.47 -6.89
C LEU A 26 0.64 -13.39 -8.08
N ASP A 27 1.41 -14.49 -8.14
CA ASP A 27 1.37 -15.50 -9.20
C ASP A 27 1.42 -14.91 -10.63
N GLY A 28 2.30 -13.93 -10.83
CA GLY A 28 2.49 -13.26 -12.14
C GLY A 28 1.38 -12.28 -12.53
N LYS A 29 0.35 -12.11 -11.69
CA LYS A 29 -0.75 -11.17 -11.91
C LYS A 29 -0.60 -9.93 -11.04
N MET A 30 -0.79 -8.76 -11.67
CA MET A 30 -0.77 -7.48 -10.96
C MET A 30 -2.19 -7.06 -10.59
N TYR A 31 -2.36 -6.65 -9.33
CA TYR A 31 -3.60 -6.17 -8.78
C TYR A 31 -3.44 -4.72 -8.34
N PRO A 32 -4.24 -3.77 -8.86
CA PRO A 32 -4.10 -2.37 -8.51
C PRO A 32 -4.48 -2.14 -7.05
N GLY A 33 -3.78 -1.24 -6.39
CA GLY A 33 -4.02 -0.93 -4.99
C GLY A 33 -3.46 0.41 -4.54
N ILE A 34 -3.46 0.57 -3.23
CA ILE A 34 -2.88 1.70 -2.51
C ILE A 34 -2.13 1.16 -1.30
N THR A 35 -0.96 1.72 -1.03
CA THR A 35 -0.12 1.31 0.11
C THR A 35 0.23 2.53 0.95
N ASN A 36 0.00 2.44 2.25
CA ASN A 36 0.62 3.32 3.23
C ASN A 36 1.91 2.68 3.75
N ILE A 37 2.99 3.44 3.83
CA ILE A 37 4.24 3.08 4.50
C ILE A 37 4.43 4.06 5.64
N GLY A 38 4.40 3.54 6.86
CA GLY A 38 4.47 4.36 8.07
C GLY A 38 5.08 3.62 9.25
N MET A 39 5.04 4.28 10.40
CA MET A 39 5.42 3.67 11.68
C MET A 39 4.16 3.22 12.43
N ARG A 40 4.27 2.13 13.20
CA ARG A 40 3.18 1.72 14.09
C ARG A 40 2.84 2.86 15.06
N PRO A 41 1.55 3.15 15.33
CA PRO A 41 1.19 3.97 16.48
C PRO A 41 1.63 3.20 17.74
N THR A 42 2.77 3.61 18.30
CA THR A 42 3.47 2.89 19.35
C THR A 42 2.69 2.90 20.67
N VAL A 43 2.09 1.76 21.04
CA VAL A 43 1.77 1.47 22.45
C VAL A 43 3.05 1.14 23.22
N ASN A 44 4.04 0.54 22.54
CA ASN A 44 5.39 0.36 23.02
C ASN A 44 6.33 1.32 22.26
N LYS A 45 6.93 2.28 22.97
CA LYS A 45 7.81 3.32 22.40
C LYS A 45 9.11 2.76 21.80
N GLU A 46 9.43 1.49 22.04
CA GLU A 46 10.62 0.82 21.51
C GLU A 46 10.38 0.14 20.14
N ASP A 47 9.11 -0.07 19.74
CA ASP A 47 8.79 -0.67 18.43
C ASP A 47 8.90 0.37 17.31
N THR A 48 10.08 0.45 16.72
CA THR A 48 10.39 1.35 15.59
C THR A 48 10.18 0.68 14.22
N THR A 49 9.49 -0.47 14.19
CA THR A 49 9.33 -1.26 12.98
C THR A 49 8.39 -0.56 11.98
N PRO A 50 8.85 -0.27 10.75
CA PRO A 50 7.98 0.23 9.70
C PRO A 50 6.94 -0.82 9.33
N LEU A 51 5.71 -0.37 9.13
CA LEU A 51 4.62 -1.19 8.65
C LEU A 51 4.19 -0.70 7.26
N THR A 52 3.84 -1.66 6.40
CA THR A 52 3.12 -1.35 5.17
C THR A 52 1.71 -1.89 5.25
N GLU A 53 0.75 -1.01 4.96
CA GLU A 53 -0.66 -1.35 4.89
C GLU A 53 -1.09 -1.22 3.44
N THR A 54 -1.38 -2.36 2.78
CA THR A 54 -1.79 -2.38 1.38
C THR A 54 -3.27 -2.73 1.26
N MET A 55 -4.01 -1.92 0.53
CA MET A 55 -5.37 -2.22 0.11
C MET A 55 -5.38 -2.49 -1.39
N ILE A 56 -5.87 -3.66 -1.78
CA ILE A 56 -6.08 -4.01 -3.19
C ILE A 56 -7.48 -3.57 -3.60
N PHE A 57 -7.60 -2.97 -4.77
CA PHE A 57 -8.88 -2.54 -5.33
C PHE A 57 -9.64 -3.70 -5.99
N ASP A 58 -10.96 -3.58 -5.96
CA ASP A 58 -11.92 -4.31 -6.82
C ASP A 58 -11.82 -5.84 -6.75
N GLY A 59 -11.50 -6.38 -5.57
CA GLY A 59 -11.57 -7.82 -5.32
C GLY A 59 -11.62 -8.20 -3.84
N HIS A 60 -12.01 -9.45 -3.61
CA HIS A 60 -11.94 -10.12 -2.32
C HIS A 60 -10.82 -11.15 -2.39
N TYR A 61 -9.65 -10.80 -1.88
CA TYR A 61 -8.47 -11.65 -1.92
C TYR A 61 -8.18 -12.23 -0.53
N GLN A 62 -8.02 -13.54 -0.45
CA GLN A 62 -7.46 -14.20 0.73
C GLN A 62 -5.94 -14.11 0.66
N LEU A 63 -5.39 -13.02 1.21
CA LEU A 63 -3.94 -12.75 1.18
C LEU A 63 -3.20 -13.32 2.40
N TYR A 64 -3.93 -13.77 3.42
CA TYR A 64 -3.32 -14.35 4.62
C TYR A 64 -2.55 -15.63 4.30
N GLY A 65 -1.30 -15.69 4.74
CA GLY A 65 -0.41 -16.83 4.47
C GLY A 65 0.21 -16.83 3.08
N THR A 66 -0.09 -15.84 2.23
CA THR A 66 0.52 -15.71 0.90
C THR A 66 1.76 -14.82 0.94
N THR A 67 2.74 -15.13 0.09
CA THR A 67 3.89 -14.27 -0.19
C THR A 67 3.67 -13.59 -1.53
N GLY A 68 3.68 -12.26 -1.54
CA GLY A 68 3.57 -11.48 -2.76
C GLY A 68 4.40 -10.22 -2.68
N THR A 69 4.50 -9.51 -3.80
CA THR A 69 5.33 -8.31 -3.89
C THR A 69 4.45 -7.07 -3.99
N VAL A 70 4.66 -6.10 -3.10
CA VAL A 70 4.09 -4.75 -3.26
C VAL A 70 5.01 -3.93 -4.15
N MET A 71 4.50 -3.47 -5.28
CA MET A 71 5.17 -2.55 -6.18
C MET A 71 4.66 -1.14 -5.91
N LEU A 72 5.55 -0.22 -5.53
CA LEU A 72 5.22 1.18 -5.33
C LEU A 72 5.35 1.91 -6.67
N LEU A 73 4.24 2.44 -7.18
CA LEU A 73 4.17 2.97 -8.55
C LEU A 73 4.23 4.51 -8.56
N LYS A 74 3.55 5.15 -7.61
CA LYS A 74 3.52 6.61 -7.51
C LYS A 74 3.31 7.06 -6.07
N PHE A 75 4.22 7.90 -5.58
CA PHE A 75 4.02 8.63 -4.33
C PHE A 75 2.89 9.65 -4.49
N LEU A 76 1.90 9.59 -3.60
CA LEU A 76 0.72 10.47 -3.59
C LEU A 76 0.89 11.60 -2.58
N ARG A 77 1.29 11.28 -1.34
CA ARG A 77 1.49 12.28 -0.27
C ARG A 77 2.34 11.74 0.88
N PRO A 78 2.98 12.61 1.68
CA PRO A 78 3.61 12.21 2.94
C PRO A 78 2.59 11.71 3.96
N GLU A 79 3.06 11.01 5.00
CA GLU A 79 2.24 10.71 6.18
C GLU A 79 1.74 12.01 6.84
N THR A 80 0.58 11.91 7.47
CA THR A 80 -0.08 13.05 8.11
C THR A 80 -0.81 12.53 9.34
N GLN A 81 -0.62 13.21 10.46
CA GLN A 81 -1.41 12.96 11.66
C GLN A 81 -2.75 13.66 11.52
N PHE A 82 -3.82 12.97 11.89
CA PHE A 82 -5.18 13.53 11.88
C PHE A 82 -5.63 13.74 13.31
N THR A 83 -6.39 14.81 13.53
CA THR A 83 -6.88 15.18 14.86
C THR A 83 -8.23 14.53 15.18
N SER A 84 -8.89 13.97 14.16
CA SER A 84 -10.14 13.21 14.30
C SER A 84 -10.23 12.03 13.33
N VAL A 85 -11.12 11.09 13.67
CA VAL A 85 -11.45 9.94 12.80
C VAL A 85 -12.08 10.41 11.48
N ASP A 86 -12.90 11.46 11.52
CA ASP A 86 -13.56 12.00 10.32
C ASP A 86 -12.56 12.61 9.34
N GLU A 87 -11.55 13.33 9.83
CA GLU A 87 -10.45 13.84 9.00
C GLU A 87 -9.66 12.71 8.35
N LEU A 88 -9.31 11.68 9.12
CA LEU A 88 -8.63 10.49 8.61
C LEU A 88 -9.46 9.83 7.50
N GLN A 89 -10.75 9.59 7.73
CA GLN A 89 -11.64 8.97 6.74
C GLN A 89 -11.79 9.82 5.48
N ALA A 90 -11.92 11.14 5.63
CA ALA A 90 -12.01 12.05 4.50
C ALA A 90 -10.72 12.03 3.66
N GLN A 91 -9.55 11.99 4.29
CA GLN A 91 -8.29 11.91 3.57
C GLN A 91 -8.09 10.54 2.92
N MET A 92 -8.43 9.44 3.59
CA MET A 92 -8.37 8.10 3.01
C MET A 92 -9.21 7.98 1.73
N LYS A 93 -10.41 8.59 1.69
CA LYS A 93 -11.24 8.62 0.48
C LYS A 93 -10.56 9.37 -0.67
N LYS A 94 -9.93 10.52 -0.38
CA LYS A 94 -9.16 11.29 -1.38
C LYS A 94 -7.97 10.50 -1.92
N ASP A 95 -7.25 9.83 -1.03
CA ASP A 95 -6.09 9.01 -1.38
C ASP A 95 -6.48 7.83 -2.29
N GLN A 96 -7.59 7.17 -1.98
CA GLN A 96 -8.14 6.09 -2.81
C GLN A 96 -8.56 6.59 -4.19
N GLU A 97 -9.24 7.73 -4.28
CA GLU A 97 -9.65 8.28 -5.58
C GLU A 97 -8.42 8.67 -6.42
N ALA A 98 -7.39 9.27 -5.82
CA ALA A 98 -6.15 9.60 -6.50
C ALA A 98 -5.42 8.35 -7.03
N ALA A 99 -5.35 7.29 -6.21
CA ALA A 99 -4.78 6.00 -6.63
C ALA A 99 -5.59 5.36 -7.77
N ARG A 100 -6.93 5.36 -7.68
CA ARG A 100 -7.81 4.86 -8.74
C ARG A 100 -7.65 5.66 -10.03
N GLN A 101 -7.55 6.99 -9.94
CA GLN A 101 -7.30 7.84 -11.10
C GLN A 101 -5.95 7.50 -11.75
N TYR A 102 -4.90 7.30 -10.96
CA TYR A 102 -3.60 6.86 -11.47
C TYR A 102 -3.72 5.55 -12.24
N HIS A 103 -4.38 4.53 -11.66
CA HIS A 103 -4.59 3.22 -12.30
C HIS A 103 -5.49 3.26 -13.53
N ARG A 104 -6.46 4.17 -13.62
CA ARG A 104 -7.25 4.38 -14.84
C ARG A 104 -6.43 5.04 -15.96
N SER A 105 -5.54 5.97 -15.59
CA SER A 105 -4.71 6.71 -16.54
C SER A 105 -3.57 5.91 -17.15
N ARG A 106 -3.18 4.80 -16.50
CA ARG A 106 -2.12 3.90 -16.95
C ARG A 106 -2.69 2.49 -16.98
N GLN A 107 -2.86 1.91 -18.17
CA GLN A 107 -3.17 0.48 -18.29
C GLN A 107 -2.01 -0.32 -17.71
N ILE A 108 -2.08 -0.65 -16.41
CA ILE A 108 -1.14 -1.57 -15.79
C ILE A 108 -1.37 -2.92 -16.47
N PRO A 109 -0.35 -3.51 -17.12
CA PRO A 109 -0.54 -4.80 -17.77
C PRO A 109 -0.92 -5.83 -16.70
N VAL A 110 -2.02 -6.53 -16.91
CA VAL A 110 -2.56 -7.48 -15.92
C VAL A 110 -1.59 -8.65 -15.66
N ARG A 111 -0.65 -8.90 -16.58
CA ARG A 111 0.42 -9.87 -16.45
C ARG A 111 1.78 -9.18 -16.39
N PHE A 112 2.59 -9.59 -15.42
CA PHE A 112 4.00 -9.24 -15.35
C PHE A 112 4.81 -10.43 -15.87
N GLU A 113 5.27 -10.37 -17.12
CA GLU A 113 6.26 -11.30 -17.65
C GLU A 113 7.63 -10.76 -17.21
N GLY A 114 8.18 -11.29 -16.13
CA GLY A 114 9.47 -10.85 -15.61
C GLY A 114 10.59 -11.05 -16.62
N TYR A 115 11.54 -10.12 -16.68
CA TYR A 115 12.86 -10.41 -17.23
C TYR A 115 13.61 -11.27 -16.21
N VAL A 116 13.97 -12.47 -16.65
CA VAL A 116 14.81 -13.47 -15.96
C VAL A 116 16.19 -12.89 -15.64
#